data_AF-A0A819L1I1-F1
#
_entry.id   AF-A0A819L1I1-F1
#
_cell.length_a   1.000
_cell.length_b   1.000
_cell.length_c   1.000
_cell.angle_alpha   90.00
_cell.angle_beta   90.00
_cell.angle_gamma   90.00
#
_symmetry.space_group_name_H-M   'P 1'
#
loop_
_entity.id
_entity.type
_entity.pdbx_description
1 polymer ?
#
loop_
_entity_poly.entity_id
_entity_poly.type
_entity_poly.pdbx_seq_one_letter_code
_entity_poly.pdbx_strand_id
1 'polypeptide(L)'
;MAVKILHAPESIDEINLGEQIMNYYCKTAPLVHGPSVEIFSLHAHIHLAQQVRRHGGLGHTSAFAFESCIRFIERKAHGSKHLGAQISYWIDLQTMMQNEPVIAPTLTISNIIKISRIIKLQQTTFSDFPAKI
;
A
#
# COMPACT_ATOMS: atom_id res chain seq x y z
N MET A 1 -14.31 -10.14 6.69
CA MET A 1 -14.13 -9.93 8.14
C MET A 1 -12.77 -10.43 8.62
N ALA A 2 -12.40 -11.69 8.37
CA ALA A 2 -11.09 -12.25 8.74
C ALA A 2 -9.87 -11.49 8.20
N VAL A 3 -9.88 -11.06 6.93
CA VAL A 3 -8.78 -10.27 6.34
C VAL A 3 -8.54 -8.95 7.09
N LYS A 4 -9.58 -8.33 7.65
CA LYS A 4 -9.43 -7.10 8.44
C LYS A 4 -8.71 -7.37 9.76
N ILE A 5 -9.02 -8.49 10.42
CA ILE A 5 -8.36 -8.91 11.66
C ILE A 5 -6.88 -9.20 11.38
N LEU A 6 -6.59 -9.91 10.28
CA LEU A 6 -5.23 -10.25 9.87
C LEU A 6 -4.42 -9.07 9.31
N HIS A 7 -5.06 -7.94 9.00
CA HIS A 7 -4.40 -6.76 8.45
C HIS A 7 -3.42 -6.12 9.45
N ALA A 8 -3.86 -5.97 10.69
CA ALA A 8 -3.07 -5.40 11.77
C ALA A 8 -3.49 -6.05 13.11
N PRO A 9 -3.11 -7.32 13.34
CA PRO A 9 -3.47 -8.01 14.57
C PRO A 9 -2.67 -7.43 15.74
N GLU A 10 -3.36 -7.19 16.86
CA GLU A 10 -2.77 -6.70 18.10
C GLU A 10 -2.36 -7.85 19.03
N SER A 11 -2.94 -9.04 18.84
CA SER A 11 -2.67 -10.23 19.66
C SER A 11 -2.64 -11.53 18.85
N ILE A 12 -2.04 -12.58 19.45
CA ILE A 12 -2.02 -13.92 18.84
C ILE A 12 -3.44 -14.52 18.76
N ASP A 13 -4.33 -14.16 19.67
CA ASP A 13 -5.70 -14.65 19.72
C ASP A 13 -6.52 -14.13 18.54
N GLU A 14 -6.27 -12.89 18.11
CA GLU A 14 -6.86 -12.35 16.89
C GLU A 14 -6.40 -13.10 15.63
N ILE A 15 -5.12 -13.49 15.59
CA ILE A 15 -4.59 -14.31 14.48
C ILE A 15 -5.28 -15.68 14.47
N ASN A 16 -5.45 -16.31 15.65
CA ASN A 16 -6.14 -17.59 15.78
C ASN A 16 -7.62 -17.49 15.37
N LEU A 17 -8.32 -16.42 15.78
CA LEU A 17 -9.68 -16.15 15.36
C LEU A 17 -9.78 -15.94 13.84
N GLY A 18 -8.85 -15.17 13.27
CA GLY A 18 -8.76 -14.95 11.83
C GLY A 18 -8.57 -16.26 11.05
N GLU A 19 -7.72 -17.15 11.55
CA GLU A 19 -7.50 -18.49 10.99
C GLU A 19 -8.76 -19.35 11.03
N GLN A 20 -9.47 -19.39 12.17
CA GLN A 20 -10.71 -20.15 12.31
C GLN A 20 -11.79 -19.66 11.33
N ILE A 21 -11.98 -18.35 11.22
CA ILE A 21 -12.96 -17.76 10.29
C ILE A 21 -12.56 -18.08 8.84
N MET A 22 -11.26 -18.02 8.51
CA MET A 22 -10.81 -18.30 7.15
C MET A 22 -10.98 -19.76 6.77
N ASN A 23 -10.66 -20.68 7.68
CA ASN A 23 -10.90 -22.10 7.50
C ASN A 23 -12.39 -22.42 7.35
N TYR A 24 -13.25 -21.75 8.12
CA TYR A 24 -14.71 -21.89 7.96
C TYR A 24 -15.17 -21.42 6.58
N TYR A 25 -14.70 -20.25 6.13
CA TYR A 25 -14.98 -19.75 4.79
C TYR A 25 -14.56 -20.75 3.71
N CYS A 26 -13.32 -21.25 3.74
CA CYS A 26 -12.83 -22.23 2.77
C CYS A 26 -13.65 -23.53 2.75
N LYS A 27 -14.13 -23.99 3.91
CA LYS A 27 -15.01 -25.18 4.00
C LYS A 27 -16.40 -24.94 3.42
N THR A 28 -16.94 -23.73 3.58
CA THR A 28 -18.29 -23.37 3.12
C THR A 28 -18.35 -22.90 1.66
N ALA A 29 -17.23 -22.44 1.10
CA ALA A 29 -17.18 -21.92 -0.28
C ALA A 29 -17.69 -22.90 -1.35
N PRO A 30 -17.40 -24.21 -1.30
CA PRO A 30 -17.94 -25.18 -2.26
C PRO A 30 -19.47 -25.33 -2.20
N LEU A 31 -20.10 -25.05 -1.05
CA LEU A 31 -21.57 -25.11 -0.91
C LEU A 31 -22.27 -23.97 -1.65
N VAL A 32 -21.59 -22.82 -1.78
CA VAL A 32 -22.14 -21.61 -2.40
C VAL A 32 -21.81 -21.55 -3.89
N HIS A 33 -20.56 -21.91 -4.24
CA HIS A 33 -20.04 -21.74 -5.59
C HIS A 33 -20.03 -23.05 -6.41
N GLY A 34 -20.35 -24.18 -5.78
CA GLY A 34 -20.32 -25.50 -6.40
C GLY A 34 -18.98 -26.23 -6.19
N PRO A 35 -18.97 -27.56 -6.35
CA PRO A 35 -17.84 -28.42 -5.98
C PRO A 35 -16.62 -28.28 -6.89
N SER A 36 -16.76 -27.74 -8.10
CA SER A 36 -15.67 -27.61 -9.08
C SER A 36 -14.90 -26.30 -9.00
N VAL A 37 -15.20 -25.45 -8.02
CA VAL A 37 -14.63 -24.11 -7.93
C VAL A 37 -13.30 -24.18 -7.17
N GLU A 38 -12.26 -24.61 -7.88
CA GLU A 38 -10.87 -24.48 -7.46
C GLU A 38 -10.38 -23.06 -7.76
N ILE A 39 -10.69 -22.12 -6.86
CA ILE A 39 -10.12 -20.78 -6.96
C ILE A 39 -8.76 -20.81 -6.28
N PHE A 40 -7.70 -20.44 -7.01
CA PHE A 40 -6.36 -20.28 -6.46
C PHE A 40 -6.35 -19.41 -5.19
N SER A 41 -7.17 -18.36 -5.17
CA SER A 41 -7.31 -17.51 -3.99
C SER A 41 -7.80 -18.30 -2.78
N LEU A 42 -8.75 -19.22 -2.92
CA LEU A 42 -9.29 -20.03 -1.82
C LEU A 42 -8.20 -20.89 -1.15
N HIS A 43 -7.31 -21.47 -1.95
CA HIS A 43 -6.16 -22.21 -1.44
C HIS A 43 -5.16 -21.28 -0.72
N ALA A 44 -4.88 -20.11 -1.30
CA ALA A 44 -4.00 -19.13 -0.69
C ALA A 44 -4.51 -18.63 0.69
N HIS A 45 -5.83 -18.51 0.87
CA HIS A 45 -6.45 -18.08 2.12
C HIS A 45 -6.11 -19.01 3.31
N ILE A 46 -5.89 -20.30 3.08
CA ILE A 46 -5.54 -21.28 4.13
C ILE A 46 -4.18 -20.94 4.76
N HIS A 47 -3.25 -20.39 3.97
CA HIS A 47 -1.90 -20.07 4.42
C HIS A 47 -1.77 -18.65 4.99
N LEU A 48 -2.81 -17.82 4.89
CA LEU A 48 -2.77 -16.41 5.19
C LEU A 48 -2.43 -16.12 6.67
N ALA A 49 -3.06 -16.84 7.59
CA ALA A 49 -2.78 -16.69 9.02
C ALA A 49 -1.33 -17.12 9.38
N GLN A 50 -0.85 -18.21 8.76
CA GLN A 50 0.53 -18.67 8.93
C GLN A 50 1.54 -17.63 8.41
N GLN A 51 1.23 -16.96 7.30
CA GLN A 51 2.06 -15.87 6.78
C GLN A 51 2.09 -14.68 7.74
N VAL A 52 0.96 -14.33 8.35
CA VAL A 52 0.88 -13.25 9.34
C VAL A 52 1.70 -13.56 10.60
N ARG A 53 1.68 -14.80 11.07
CA ARG A 53 2.53 -15.23 12.20
C ARG A 53 4.02 -15.09 11.91
N ARG A 54 4.43 -15.34 10.66
CA ARG A 54 5.85 -15.34 10.25
C ARG A 54 6.39 -13.96 9.90
N HIS A 55 5.56 -13.11 9.30
CA HIS A 55 6.01 -11.85 8.67
C HIS A 55 5.30 -10.60 9.22
N GLY A 56 4.38 -10.75 10.17
CA GLY A 56 3.56 -9.67 10.73
C GLY A 56 2.26 -9.44 9.96
N GLY A 57 1.45 -8.48 10.43
CA GLY A 57 0.14 -8.17 9.85
C GLY A 57 0.19 -7.86 8.36
N LEU A 58 -0.86 -8.24 7.62
CA LEU A 58 -0.92 -8.08 6.16
C LEU A 58 -0.69 -6.63 5.70
N GLY A 59 -1.01 -5.63 6.52
CA GLY A 59 -0.75 -4.23 6.19
C GLY A 59 0.74 -3.94 5.92
N HIS A 60 1.65 -4.66 6.57
CA HIS A 60 3.10 -4.47 6.43
C HIS A 60 3.70 -5.25 5.26
N THR A 61 3.06 -6.36 4.87
CA THR A 61 3.55 -7.28 3.83
C THR A 61 2.77 -7.19 2.53
N SER A 62 1.68 -6.41 2.49
CA SER A 62 0.85 -6.22 1.31
C SER A 62 1.49 -5.33 0.25
N ALA A 63 1.03 -5.51 -0.98
CA ALA A 63 1.38 -4.64 -2.10
C ALA A 63 0.60 -3.31 -2.13
N PHE A 64 -0.31 -3.04 -1.18
CA PHE A 64 -1.21 -1.87 -1.22
C PHE A 64 -0.46 -0.53 -1.29
N ALA A 65 0.66 -0.41 -0.56
CA ALA A 65 1.49 0.79 -0.63
C ALA A 65 2.11 0.99 -2.03
N PHE A 66 2.55 -0.10 -2.67
CA PHE A 66 3.09 -0.07 -4.02
C PHE A 66 2.03 0.28 -5.05
N GLU A 67 0.85 -0.34 -5.00
CA GLU A 67 -0.27 -0.01 -5.89
C GLU A 67 -0.70 1.45 -5.77
N SER A 68 -0.74 1.97 -4.53
CA SER A 68 -1.03 3.37 -4.25
C SER A 68 0.02 4.31 -4.83
N CYS A 69 1.29 3.91 -4.78
CA CYS A 69 2.42 4.64 -5.36
C CYS A 69 2.35 4.66 -6.89
N ILE A 70 2.09 3.51 -7.54
CA ILE A 70 1.92 3.41 -8.99
C ILE A 70 0.80 4.35 -9.46
N ARG A 71 -0.35 4.31 -8.80
CA ARG A 71 -1.48 5.19 -9.13
C ARG A 71 -1.17 6.68 -8.91
N PHE A 72 -0.32 7.00 -7.94
CA PHE A 72 0.18 8.35 -7.75
C PHE A 72 1.11 8.78 -8.90
N ILE A 73 2.02 7.90 -9.31
CA ILE A 73 2.96 8.12 -10.41
C ILE A 73 2.20 8.34 -11.73
N GLU A 74 1.21 7.50 -12.04
CA GLU A 74 0.37 7.62 -13.24
C GLU A 74 -0.36 8.97 -13.30
N ARG A 75 -0.87 9.47 -12.16
CA ARG A 75 -1.51 10.79 -12.08
C ARG A 75 -0.52 11.96 -12.24
N LYS A 76 0.78 11.73 -12.06
CA LYS A 76 1.81 12.76 -12.24
C LYS A 76 2.44 12.72 -13.62
N ALA A 77 2.48 11.55 -14.25
CA ALA A 77 2.93 11.33 -15.61
C ALA A 77 1.80 11.62 -16.62
N HIS A 78 1.40 12.88 -16.74
CA HIS A 78 0.45 13.29 -17.77
C HIS A 78 1.14 13.61 -19.09
N GLY A 79 0.60 13.11 -20.20
CA GLY A 79 1.12 13.37 -21.54
C GLY A 79 1.26 14.86 -21.87
N SER A 80 2.39 15.18 -22.50
CA SER A 80 2.78 16.41 -23.22
C SER A 80 2.73 17.78 -22.52
N LYS A 81 2.05 17.96 -21.37
CA LYS A 81 2.01 19.26 -20.66
C LYS A 81 3.10 19.37 -19.59
N HIS A 82 3.87 20.45 -19.60
CA HIS A 82 4.95 20.73 -18.63
C HIS A 82 6.01 19.61 -18.52
N LEU A 83 6.43 19.06 -19.66
CA LEU A 83 7.37 17.92 -19.73
C LEU A 83 8.68 18.17 -18.96
N GLY A 84 9.27 19.37 -19.07
CA GLY A 84 10.49 19.71 -18.34
C GLY A 84 10.31 19.69 -16.81
N ALA A 85 9.16 20.18 -16.31
CA ALA A 85 8.86 20.13 -14.88
C ALA A 85 8.61 18.68 -14.40
N GLN A 86 8.00 17.84 -15.24
CA GLN A 86 7.85 16.41 -14.94
C GLN A 86 9.21 15.72 -14.90
N ILE A 87 10.07 15.92 -15.89
CA ILE A 87 11.42 15.33 -15.92
C ILE A 87 12.24 15.76 -14.71
N SER A 88 12.23 17.06 -14.36
CA SER A 88 12.93 17.56 -13.17
C SER A 88 12.42 16.89 -11.89
N TYR A 89 11.10 16.80 -11.72
CA TYR A 89 10.48 16.12 -10.59
C TYR A 89 10.89 14.65 -10.49
N TRP A 90 11.01 13.94 -11.62
CA TRP A 90 11.43 12.55 -11.64
C TRP A 90 12.91 12.36 -11.28
N ILE A 91 13.79 13.26 -11.75
CA ILE A 91 15.22 13.25 -11.38
C ILE A 91 15.38 13.50 -9.88
N ASP A 92 14.64 14.45 -9.32
CA ASP A 92 14.66 14.73 -7.88
C ASP A 92 14.19 13.52 -7.08
N LEU A 93 13.09 12.89 -7.50
CA LEU A 93 12.53 11.70 -6.85
C LEU A 93 13.50 10.50 -6.89
N GLN A 94 14.16 10.27 -8.03
CA GLN A 94 15.19 9.23 -8.17
C GLN A 94 16.38 9.50 -7.24
N THR A 95 16.84 10.75 -7.18
CA THR A 95 17.95 11.15 -6.31
C THR A 95 17.60 10.98 -4.84
N MET A 96 16.36 11.28 -4.44
CA MET A 96 15.89 11.02 -3.08
C MET A 96 15.84 9.52 -2.76
N MET A 97 15.34 8.69 -3.68
CA MET A 97 15.28 7.23 -3.47
C MET A 97 16.65 6.56 -3.37
N GLN A 98 17.68 7.11 -4.03
CA GLN A 98 19.05 6.58 -4.00
C GLN A 98 19.84 7.02 -2.76
N ASN A 99 19.47 8.15 -2.15
CA ASN A 99 20.20 8.75 -1.03
C ASN A 99 19.59 8.46 0.36
N GLU A 100 18.42 7.82 0.42
CA GLU A 100 17.84 7.37 1.69
C GLU A 100 18.50 6.05 2.13
N PRO A 101 19.02 5.96 3.38
CA PRO A 101 19.45 4.67 3.92
C PRO A 101 18.26 3.73 3.99
N VAL A 102 18.44 2.46 3.58
CA VAL A 102 17.44 1.39 3.70
C VAL A 102 17.20 1.12 5.19
N ILE A 103 16.41 1.95 5.85
CA ILE A 103 15.95 1.74 7.22
C ILE A 103 14.65 0.95 7.12
N ALA A 104 14.66 -0.24 7.69
CA ALA A 104 13.50 -1.10 7.87
C ALA A 104 12.27 -0.29 8.33
N PRO A 105 11.03 -0.64 7.89
CA PRO A 105 9.89 0.26 7.96
C PRO A 105 9.44 0.43 9.42
N THR A 106 9.99 1.45 10.09
CA THR A 106 9.40 2.00 11.30
C THR A 106 8.60 3.22 10.85
N LEU A 107 7.38 2.98 10.36
CA LEU A 107 6.44 4.03 9.97
C LEU A 107 6.04 4.82 11.22
N THR A 108 6.85 5.80 11.59
CA THR A 108 6.49 6.81 12.59
C THR A 108 5.69 7.91 11.90
N ILE A 109 4.58 8.29 12.53
CA ILE A 109 3.60 9.29 12.09
C ILE A 109 4.25 10.63 11.68
N SER A 110 5.45 10.93 12.19
CA SER A 110 6.27 12.09 11.83
C SER A 110 6.62 12.16 10.34
N ASN A 111 6.80 11.03 9.66
CA ASN A 111 7.25 11.01 8.26
C ASN A 111 6.11 11.33 7.28
N ILE A 112 4.87 10.98 7.63
CA ILE A 112 3.67 11.34 6.85
C ILE A 112 3.38 12.85 6.95
N ILE A 113 3.68 13.47 8.10
CA ILE A 113 3.50 14.91 8.33
C ILE A 113 4.53 15.74 7.54
N LYS A 114 5.77 15.25 7.39
CA LYS A 114 6.80 15.93 6.57
C LYS A 114 6.42 15.97 5.09
N ILE A 115 5.95 14.84 4.54
CA ILE A 115 5.54 14.77 3.13
C ILE A 115 4.35 15.69 2.86
N SER A 116 3.35 15.74 3.75
CA SER A 116 2.18 16.61 3.60
C SER A 116 2.49 18.11 3.78
N ARG A 117 3.46 18.49 4.61
CA ARG A 117 3.93 19.89 4.73
C ARG A 117 4.69 20.37 3.49
N ILE A 118 5.52 19.53 2.88
CA ILE A 118 6.28 19.90 1.67
C ILE A 118 5.33 20.06 0.46
N ILE A 119 4.31 19.20 0.35
CA ILE A 119 3.28 19.32 -0.70
C ILE A 119 2.45 20.61 -0.55
N LYS A 120 2.13 21.04 0.68
CA LYS A 120 1.45 22.32 0.93
C LYS A 120 2.32 23.54 0.61
N LEU A 121 3.62 23.48 0.92
CA LEU A 121 4.55 24.59 0.64
C LEU A 121 4.77 24.82 -0.86
N GLN A 122 4.78 23.74 -1.67
CA GLN A 122 4.89 23.88 -3.13
C GLN A 122 3.61 24.37 -3.81
N GLN A 123 2.43 24.18 -3.19
CA GLN A 123 1.18 24.76 -3.70
C GLN A 123 1.09 26.26 -3.45
N THR A 124 1.67 26.77 -2.36
CA THR A 124 1.67 28.21 -2.04
C THR A 124 2.69 29.03 -2.83
N THR A 125 3.77 28.41 -3.34
CA THR A 125 4.76 29.13 -4.18
C THR A 125 4.34 29.25 -5.65
N PHE A 126 3.26 28.59 -6.07
CA PHE A 126 2.78 28.63 -7.47
C PHE A 126 1.68 29.67 -7.73
N SER A 127 1.15 30.37 -6.70
CA SER A 127 0.14 31.43 -6.88
C SER A 127 0.71 32.83 -7.09
N ASP A 128 2.02 33.04 -6.95
CA ASP A 128 2.64 34.38 -6.95
C ASP A 128 3.52 34.67 -8.19
N PHE A 129 3.37 33.94 -9.30
CA PHE A 129 4.00 34.31 -10.56
C PHE A 129 3.07 35.21 -11.39
N PRO A 130 3.40 36.51 -11.60
CA PRO A 130 2.57 37.38 -12.42
C PRO A 130 2.64 36.93 -13.88
N ALA A 131 1.47 36.80 -14.50
CA ALA A 131 1.31 36.57 -15.93
C ALA A 131 1.92 37.73 -16.74
N LYS A 132 3.09 37.48 -17.31
CA LYS A 132 3.69 38.12 -18.51
C LYS A 132 4.44 36.97 -19.17
N ILE A 133 4.17 36.54 -20.41
CA ILE A 133 3.87 37.23 -21.67
C ILE A 133 2.83 36.40 -22.43
#